data_AF-A0A8J3X885-F1
#
_entry.id   AF-A0A8J3X885-F1
#
_cell.length_a   1.000
_cell.length_b   1.000
_cell.length_c   1.000
_cell.angle_alpha   90.00
_cell.angle_beta   90.00
_cell.angle_gamma   90.00
#
_symmetry.space_group_name_H-M   'P 1'
#
loop_
_entity.id
_entity.type
_entity.pdbx_description
1 polymer ?
#
loop_
_entity_poly.entity_id
_entity_poly.type
_entity_poly.pdbx_seq_one_letter_code
_entity_poly.pdbx_strand_id
1 'polypeptide(L)'
;MGAQAVRAFMSIGEVLALLQGEFPDVTISKIRFLEGEGLIEPQRSPSGYRKFTHNDVERLRYILTAQRDHYLPLRVIKDHLEEQATRPRDVSSEVPAVRLSREELLEAAGIDDETLAEMESFGLVVPVARRYDADALDVARNVAELARFGLHPRHLRAVKAVVEREAGLVEQAVAPLLRRRAPGAIDQAGETGREISGLLQKLHSALLRGSVRGVLGR
;
A
#
# COMPACT_ATOMS: atom_id res chain seq x y z
N MET A 1 21.20 -17.07 -16.51
CA MET A 1 21.08 -16.19 -17.69
C MET A 1 19.82 -15.35 -17.53
N GLY A 2 19.98 -14.03 -17.42
CA GLY A 2 18.92 -13.03 -17.60
C GLY A 2 17.88 -12.89 -16.49
N ALA A 3 18.27 -12.35 -15.32
CA ALA A 3 17.31 -11.68 -14.44
C ALA A 3 16.69 -10.51 -15.22
N GLN A 4 15.46 -10.67 -15.68
CA GLN A 4 14.77 -9.62 -16.42
C GLN A 4 14.29 -8.60 -15.39
N ALA A 5 15.09 -7.53 -15.22
CA ALA A 5 14.77 -6.39 -14.39
C ALA A 5 13.31 -5.96 -14.61
N VAL A 6 12.54 -5.88 -13.52
CA VAL A 6 11.19 -5.30 -13.51
C VAL A 6 11.28 -3.94 -14.20
N ARG A 7 10.65 -3.81 -15.37
CA ARG A 7 10.72 -2.57 -16.15
C ARG A 7 10.01 -1.47 -15.36
N ALA A 8 10.78 -0.58 -14.74
CA ALA A 8 10.27 0.58 -14.00
C ALA A 8 9.47 1.57 -14.88
N PHE A 9 9.50 1.39 -16.21
CA PHE A 9 8.84 2.26 -17.18
C PHE A 9 8.12 1.42 -18.25
N MET A 10 6.92 1.87 -18.60
CA MET A 10 6.05 1.30 -19.62
C MET A 10 5.95 2.22 -20.83
N SER A 11 5.84 1.64 -22.01
CA SER A 11 5.50 2.32 -23.25
C SER A 11 4.00 2.62 -23.32
N ILE A 12 3.60 3.57 -24.17
CA ILE A 12 2.18 3.91 -24.34
C ILE A 12 1.32 2.71 -24.81
N GLY A 13 1.91 1.76 -25.52
CA GLY A 13 1.23 0.53 -25.95
C GLY A 13 1.04 -0.45 -24.79
N GLU A 14 2.03 -0.61 -23.92
CA GLU A 14 1.90 -1.42 -22.69
C GLU A 14 0.87 -0.80 -21.74
N VAL A 15 0.85 0.53 -21.59
CA VAL A 15 -0.17 1.25 -20.81
C VAL A 15 -1.57 1.04 -21.39
N LEU A 16 -1.72 1.13 -22.71
CA LEU A 16 -3.01 0.89 -23.37
C LEU A 16 -3.54 -0.53 -23.04
N ALA A 17 -2.68 -1.55 -23.18
CA ALA A 17 -3.06 -2.93 -22.91
C ALA A 17 -3.53 -3.15 -21.46
N LEU A 18 -2.89 -2.46 -20.50
CA LEU A 18 -3.30 -2.52 -19.09
C LEU A 18 -4.65 -1.86 -18.83
N LEU A 19 -4.95 -0.74 -19.51
CA LEU A 19 -6.19 0.01 -19.31
C LEU A 19 -7.38 -0.61 -20.06
N GLN A 20 -7.15 -1.28 -21.18
CA GLN A 20 -8.20 -1.89 -22.00
C GLN A 20 -9.01 -2.97 -21.28
N GLY A 21 -8.46 -3.60 -20.23
CA GLY A 21 -9.20 -4.57 -19.42
C GLY A 21 -10.41 -3.97 -18.68
N GLU A 22 -10.32 -2.70 -18.28
CA GLU A 22 -11.36 -1.98 -17.52
C GLU A 22 -12.05 -0.88 -18.35
N PHE A 23 -11.36 -0.36 -19.37
CA PHE A 23 -11.83 0.73 -20.23
C PHE A 23 -11.66 0.31 -21.71
N PRO A 24 -12.55 -0.52 -22.27
CA PRO A 24 -12.38 -1.08 -23.61
C PRO A 24 -12.32 0.00 -24.71
N ASP A 25 -12.94 1.15 -24.48
CA ASP A 25 -12.99 2.27 -25.44
C ASP A 25 -11.76 3.20 -25.36
N VAL A 26 -10.82 2.94 -24.45
CA VAL A 26 -9.61 3.76 -24.31
C VAL A 26 -8.69 3.55 -25.51
N THR A 27 -8.15 4.64 -26.03
CA THR A 27 -7.23 4.64 -27.18
C THR A 27 -5.94 5.38 -26.87
N ILE A 28 -4.89 5.13 -27.66
CA ILE A 28 -3.63 5.89 -27.58
C ILE A 28 -3.90 7.39 -27.75
N SER A 29 -4.83 7.77 -28.63
CA SER A 29 -5.24 9.16 -28.84
C SER A 29 -5.82 9.78 -27.57
N LYS A 30 -6.66 9.03 -26.83
CA LYS A 30 -7.21 9.49 -25.55
C LYS A 30 -6.11 9.70 -24.50
N ILE A 31 -5.14 8.78 -24.39
CA ILE A 31 -4.01 8.92 -23.45
C ILE A 31 -3.15 10.16 -23.80
N ARG A 32 -2.84 10.37 -25.07
CA ARG A 32 -2.10 11.56 -25.54
C ARG A 32 -2.87 12.86 -25.31
N PHE A 33 -4.19 12.82 -25.45
CA PHE A 33 -5.04 13.97 -25.19
C PHE A 33 -4.99 14.35 -23.70
N LEU A 34 -5.12 13.37 -22.78
CA LEU A 34 -5.02 13.62 -21.33
C LEU A 34 -3.64 14.16 -20.90
N GLU A 35 -2.57 13.71 -21.56
CA GLU A 35 -1.23 14.30 -21.42
C GLU A 35 -1.18 15.74 -21.94
N GLY A 36 -1.74 16.02 -23.11
CA GLY A 36 -1.78 17.38 -23.68
C GLY A 36 -2.54 18.39 -22.82
N GLU A 37 -3.58 17.93 -22.10
CA GLU A 37 -4.34 18.73 -21.13
C GLU A 37 -3.65 18.84 -19.76
N GLY A 38 -2.49 18.20 -19.58
CA GLY A 38 -1.69 18.26 -18.37
C GLY A 38 -2.27 17.48 -17.18
N LEU A 39 -3.07 16.44 -17.43
CA LEU A 39 -3.54 15.56 -16.36
C LEU A 39 -2.52 14.47 -16.00
N ILE A 40 -1.59 14.17 -16.91
CA ILE A 40 -0.45 13.26 -16.72
C ILE A 40 0.80 13.85 -17.37
N GLU A 41 1.97 13.56 -16.79
CA GLU A 41 3.26 14.09 -17.25
C GLU A 41 4.32 12.97 -17.32
N PRO A 42 4.20 12.03 -18.28
CA PRO A 42 5.13 10.91 -18.39
C PRO A 42 6.54 11.40 -18.73
N GLN A 43 7.55 10.72 -18.18
CA GLN A 43 8.95 11.05 -18.43
C GLN A 43 9.32 10.83 -19.91
N ARG A 44 10.32 11.58 -20.39
CA ARG A 44 10.91 11.37 -21.72
C ARG A 44 12.22 10.61 -21.59
N SER A 45 12.41 9.59 -22.44
CA SER A 45 13.74 9.01 -22.62
C SER A 45 14.68 10.01 -23.30
N PRO A 46 16.02 9.84 -23.20
CA PRO A 46 16.98 10.60 -23.99
C PRO A 46 16.74 10.52 -25.50
N SER A 47 16.07 9.46 -25.96
CA SER A 47 15.64 9.25 -27.35
C SER A 47 14.25 9.81 -27.69
N GLY A 48 13.58 10.50 -26.77
CA GLY A 48 12.31 11.21 -26.99
C GLY A 48 11.03 10.39 -26.80
N TYR A 49 11.13 9.10 -26.47
CA TYR A 49 9.95 8.26 -26.22
C TYR A 49 9.35 8.51 -24.84
N ARG A 50 8.03 8.33 -24.72
CA ARG A 50 7.30 8.41 -23.44
C ARG A 50 7.59 7.19 -22.59
N LYS A 51 7.93 7.42 -21.32
CA LYS A 51 8.13 6.43 -20.28
C LYS A 51 7.12 6.69 -19.18
N PHE A 52 6.10 5.85 -19.13
CA PHE A 52 5.05 5.89 -18.12
C PHE A 52 5.50 5.09 -16.91
N THR A 53 5.33 5.67 -15.73
CA THR A 53 5.48 5.00 -14.44
C THR A 53 4.20 4.28 -14.06
N HIS A 54 4.25 3.46 -13.01
CA HIS A 54 3.03 2.85 -12.45
C HIS A 54 2.02 3.90 -11.98
N ASN A 55 2.51 4.96 -11.33
CA ASN A 55 1.69 6.08 -10.87
C ASN A 55 0.97 6.80 -12.02
N ASP A 56 1.58 6.89 -13.21
CA ASP A 56 0.91 7.45 -14.39
C ASP A 56 -0.28 6.58 -14.84
N VAL A 57 -0.18 5.25 -14.70
CA VAL A 57 -1.26 4.32 -15.04
C VAL A 57 -2.40 4.41 -14.04
N GLU A 58 -2.10 4.50 -12.74
CA GLU A 58 -3.12 4.70 -11.70
C GLU A 58 -3.86 6.02 -11.88
N ARG A 59 -3.12 7.09 -12.18
CA ARG A 59 -3.70 8.40 -12.49
C ARG A 59 -4.61 8.33 -13.72
N LEU A 60 -4.21 7.61 -14.77
CA LEU A 60 -5.06 7.35 -15.93
C LEU A 60 -6.33 6.56 -15.57
N ARG A 61 -6.25 5.52 -14.73
CA ARG A 61 -7.43 4.80 -14.24
C ARG A 61 -8.39 5.73 -13.51
N TYR A 62 -7.89 6.54 -12.57
CA TYR A 62 -8.70 7.50 -11.84
C TYR A 62 -9.43 8.47 -12.78
N ILE A 63 -8.71 9.08 -13.73
CA ILE A 63 -9.28 10.02 -14.70
C ILE A 63 -10.38 9.34 -15.53
N LEU A 64 -10.12 8.12 -16.04
CA LEU A 64 -11.06 7.41 -16.90
C LEU A 64 -12.31 6.96 -16.13
N THR A 65 -12.17 6.50 -14.89
CA THR A 65 -13.29 6.19 -13.98
C THR A 65 -14.13 7.43 -13.70
N ALA A 66 -13.49 8.55 -13.34
CA ALA A 66 -14.17 9.82 -13.07
C ALA A 66 -14.96 10.33 -14.28
N GLN A 67 -14.46 10.11 -15.49
CA GLN A 67 -15.18 10.44 -16.72
C GLN A 67 -16.31 9.45 -17.03
N ARG A 68 -16.09 8.15 -16.85
CA ARG A 68 -17.06 7.08 -17.17
C ARG A 68 -18.25 7.07 -16.22
N ASP A 69 -17.97 7.14 -14.91
CA ASP A 69 -18.97 6.85 -13.88
C ASP A 69 -19.59 8.14 -13.32
N HIS A 70 -18.84 9.24 -13.36
CA HIS A 70 -19.24 10.52 -12.76
C HIS A 70 -19.30 11.69 -13.75
N TYR A 71 -18.92 11.47 -15.02
CA TYR A 71 -18.98 12.47 -16.09
C TYR A 71 -18.32 13.81 -15.73
N LEU A 72 -17.23 13.77 -14.96
CA LEU A 72 -16.58 14.99 -14.45
C LEU A 72 -15.81 15.73 -15.56
N PRO A 73 -15.86 17.09 -15.58
CA PRO A 73 -15.02 17.89 -16.45
C PRO A 73 -13.52 17.74 -16.11
N LEU A 74 -12.66 17.78 -17.12
CA LEU A 74 -11.20 17.63 -16.95
C LEU A 74 -10.60 18.61 -15.94
N ARG A 75 -11.11 19.84 -15.90
CA ARG A 75 -10.68 20.86 -14.93
C ARG A 75 -10.93 20.41 -13.48
N VAL A 76 -12.12 19.87 -13.20
CA VAL A 76 -12.47 19.39 -11.85
C VAL A 76 -11.61 18.18 -11.47
N ILE A 77 -11.37 17.27 -12.43
CA ILE A 77 -10.47 16.13 -12.22
C ILE A 77 -9.04 16.60 -11.92
N LYS A 78 -8.56 17.64 -12.61
CA LYS A 78 -7.26 18.24 -12.37
C LYS A 78 -7.16 18.84 -10.96
N ASP A 79 -8.17 19.60 -10.54
CA ASP A 79 -8.26 20.18 -9.19
C ASP A 79 -8.21 19.06 -8.12
N HIS A 80 -8.96 17.97 -8.28
CA HIS A 80 -8.92 16.81 -7.37
C HIS A 80 -7.54 16.14 -7.32
N LEU A 81 -6.87 16.02 -8.46
CA LEU A 81 -5.54 15.42 -8.53
C LEU A 81 -4.45 16.30 -7.88
N GLU A 82 -4.61 17.62 -7.92
CA GLU A 82 -3.73 18.59 -7.24
C GLU A 82 -3.97 18.60 -5.72
N GLU A 83 -5.23 18.47 -5.29
CA GLU A 83 -5.58 18.29 -3.87
C GLU A 83 -4.99 16.99 -3.30
N GLN A 84 -5.06 15.88 -4.04
CA GLN A 84 -4.45 14.60 -3.63
C GLN A 84 -2.92 14.67 -3.53
N ALA A 85 -2.26 15.48 -4.38
CA ALA A 85 -0.82 15.69 -4.32
C ALA A 85 -0.39 16.56 -3.13
N THR A 86 -1.28 17.44 -2.64
CA THR A 86 -1.02 18.40 -1.56
C THR A 86 -1.37 17.85 -0.18
N ARG A 87 -2.25 16.84 -0.09
CA ARG A 87 -2.48 16.10 1.16
C ARG A 87 -1.22 15.26 1.47
N PRO A 88 -0.68 15.29 2.70
CA PRO A 88 0.37 14.36 3.09
C PRO A 88 -0.15 12.95 2.82
N ARG A 89 0.54 12.22 1.93
CA ARG A 89 0.14 10.90 1.42
C ARG A 89 -0.36 10.02 2.56
N ASP A 90 -1.68 9.90 2.62
CA ASP A 90 -2.36 8.84 3.35
C ASP A 90 -2.04 7.55 2.59
N VAL A 91 -1.49 6.55 3.28
CA VAL A 91 -0.91 5.30 2.74
C VAL A 91 -1.98 4.33 2.23
N SER A 92 -2.97 4.84 1.49
CA SER A 92 -4.04 4.07 0.86
C SER A 92 -4.06 4.34 -0.65
N SER A 93 -3.02 3.87 -1.33
CA SER A 93 -3.01 3.65 -2.78
C SER A 93 -1.99 2.55 -3.06
N GLU A 94 -2.45 1.48 -3.69
CA GLU A 94 -1.71 0.24 -4.02
C GLU A 94 -0.23 0.50 -4.35
N VAL A 95 0.64 0.32 -3.35
CA VAL A 95 2.07 0.13 -3.61
C VAL A 95 2.15 -1.07 -4.56
N PRO A 96 2.89 -1.02 -5.69
CA PRO A 96 3.01 -2.18 -6.57
C PRO A 96 3.35 -3.37 -5.70
N ALA A 97 2.46 -4.37 -5.68
CA ALA A 97 2.45 -5.41 -4.65
C ALA A 97 3.84 -6.05 -4.59
N VAL A 98 4.64 -5.58 -3.62
CA VAL A 98 5.94 -6.17 -3.31
C VAL A 98 5.61 -7.62 -3.04
N ARG A 99 6.12 -8.51 -3.88
CA ARG A 99 5.77 -9.94 -3.85
C ARG A 99 7.04 -10.74 -3.84
N LEU A 100 7.66 -10.72 -2.67
CA LEU A 100 8.95 -11.33 -2.44
C LEU A 100 8.77 -12.83 -2.31
N SER A 101 9.62 -13.57 -2.98
CA SER A 101 9.94 -14.93 -2.60
C SER A 101 10.61 -14.95 -1.21
N ARG A 102 10.74 -16.14 -0.63
CA ARG A 102 11.44 -16.34 0.64
C ARG A 102 12.88 -15.81 0.59
N GLU A 103 13.61 -16.17 -0.46
CA GLU A 103 15.01 -15.76 -0.66
C GLU A 103 15.14 -14.24 -0.75
N GLU A 104 14.26 -13.59 -1.54
CA GLU A 104 14.26 -12.12 -1.67
C GLU A 104 13.91 -11.42 -0.36
N LEU A 105 13.03 -12.00 0.48
CA LEU A 105 12.72 -11.46 1.80
C LEU A 105 13.92 -11.55 2.75
N LEU A 106 14.58 -12.72 2.82
CA LEU A 106 15.78 -12.93 3.64
C LEU A 106 16.87 -11.92 3.29
N GLU A 107 17.14 -11.75 1.99
CA GLU A 107 18.13 -10.78 1.49
C GLU A 107 17.73 -9.33 1.82
N ALA A 108 16.48 -8.93 1.52
CA ALA A 108 16.03 -7.55 1.68
C ALA A 108 15.84 -7.11 3.15
N ALA A 109 15.59 -8.06 4.05
CA ALA A 109 15.46 -7.83 5.49
C ALA A 109 16.78 -8.06 6.26
N GLY A 110 17.76 -8.76 5.66
CA GLY A 110 19.02 -9.08 6.30
C GLY A 110 18.87 -10.08 7.45
N ILE A 111 17.97 -11.06 7.31
CA ILE A 111 17.72 -12.12 8.30
C ILE A 111 18.06 -13.50 7.73
N ASP A 112 18.29 -14.47 8.61
CA ASP A 112 18.49 -15.87 8.23
C ASP A 112 17.17 -16.66 8.18
N ASP A 113 17.25 -17.85 7.60
CA ASP A 113 16.10 -18.73 7.42
C ASP A 113 15.48 -19.18 8.76
N GLU A 114 16.31 -19.35 9.79
CA GLU A 114 15.87 -19.73 11.13
C GLU A 114 15.01 -18.62 11.77
N THR A 115 15.46 -17.36 11.67
CA THR A 115 14.70 -16.20 12.16
C THR A 115 13.37 -16.09 11.42
N LEU A 116 13.36 -16.25 10.09
CA LEU A 116 12.12 -16.21 9.32
C LEU A 116 11.17 -17.35 9.71
N ALA A 117 11.69 -18.57 9.90
CA ALA A 117 10.89 -19.72 10.35
C ALA A 117 10.28 -19.48 11.74
N GLU A 118 11.02 -18.88 12.67
CA GLU A 118 10.46 -18.45 13.96
C GLU A 118 9.34 -17.43 13.79
N MET A 119 9.55 -16.41 12.94
CA MET A 119 8.55 -15.38 12.67
C MET A 119 7.26 -15.98 12.09
N GLU A 120 7.36 -16.94 11.16
CA GLU A 120 6.22 -17.67 10.60
C GLU A 120 5.52 -18.53 11.67
N SER A 121 6.29 -19.26 12.48
CA SER A 121 5.76 -20.11 13.56
C SER A 121 4.98 -19.30 14.60
N PHE A 122 5.45 -18.10 14.92
CA PHE A 122 4.77 -17.18 15.83
C PHE A 122 3.71 -16.29 15.15
N GLY A 123 3.52 -16.44 13.84
CA GLY A 123 2.52 -15.70 13.06
C GLY A 123 2.82 -14.21 12.91
N LEU A 124 4.07 -13.77 13.10
CA LEU A 124 4.48 -12.38 12.91
C LEU A 124 4.42 -12.00 11.42
N VAL A 125 4.73 -12.94 10.55
CA VAL A 125 4.56 -12.84 9.10
C VAL A 125 3.89 -14.11 8.60
N VAL A 126 3.07 -13.98 7.55
CA VAL A 126 2.39 -15.11 6.93
C VAL A 126 2.50 -14.96 5.42
N PRO A 127 3.08 -15.94 4.70
CA PRO A 127 3.14 -15.87 3.25
C PRO A 127 1.75 -16.08 2.63
N VAL A 128 1.39 -15.25 1.67
CA VAL A 128 0.18 -15.41 0.84
C VAL A 128 0.60 -15.98 -0.51
N ALA A 129 0.04 -17.13 -0.89
CA ALA A 129 0.43 -17.84 -2.12
C ALA A 129 1.97 -18.04 -2.25
N ARG A 130 2.63 -18.38 -1.13
CA ARG A 130 4.10 -18.55 -1.01
C ARG A 130 4.92 -17.29 -1.30
N ARG A 131 4.33 -16.11 -1.16
CA ARG A 131 5.02 -14.82 -1.31
C ARG A 131 4.72 -13.91 -0.13
N TYR A 132 5.64 -13.00 0.13
CA TYR A 132 5.56 -12.00 1.20
C TYR A 132 5.30 -10.62 0.59
N ASP A 133 4.45 -9.86 1.27
CA ASP A 133 4.08 -8.51 0.89
C ASP A 133 5.01 -7.45 1.49
N ALA A 134 4.71 -6.18 1.22
CA ALA A 134 5.47 -5.05 1.78
C ALA A 134 5.40 -5.04 3.31
N ASP A 135 4.23 -5.33 3.89
CA ASP A 135 4.04 -5.37 5.34
C ASP A 135 4.91 -6.47 5.98
N ALA A 136 4.98 -7.65 5.38
CA ALA A 136 5.86 -8.72 5.83
C ALA A 136 7.35 -8.33 5.76
N LEU A 137 7.77 -7.60 4.74
CA LEU A 137 9.14 -7.05 4.66
C LEU A 137 9.42 -6.04 5.77
N ASP A 138 8.48 -5.14 6.03
CA ASP A 138 8.63 -4.12 7.08
C ASP A 138 8.68 -4.77 8.46
N VAL A 139 7.84 -5.78 8.73
CA VAL A 139 7.93 -6.58 9.96
C VAL A 139 9.28 -7.26 10.06
N ALA A 140 9.76 -7.93 8.99
CA ALA A 140 11.06 -8.61 8.99
C ALA A 140 12.24 -7.68 9.28
N ARG A 141 12.26 -6.48 8.69
CA ARG A 141 13.27 -5.46 8.96
C ARG A 141 13.25 -4.97 10.39
N ASN A 142 12.06 -4.67 10.93
CA ASN A 142 11.92 -4.23 12.32
C ASN A 142 12.36 -5.32 13.29
N VAL A 143 12.05 -6.60 13.02
CA VAL A 143 12.54 -7.74 13.81
C VAL A 143 14.07 -7.83 13.76
N ALA A 144 14.68 -7.65 12.59
CA ALA A 144 16.13 -7.64 12.43
C ALA A 144 16.79 -6.52 13.26
N GLU A 145 16.20 -5.33 13.28
CA GLU A 145 16.66 -4.20 14.09
C GLU A 145 16.52 -4.47 15.60
N LEU A 146 15.37 -5.01 16.02
CA LEU A 146 15.10 -5.37 17.41
C LEU A 146 16.04 -6.48 17.92
N ALA A 147 16.45 -7.41 17.05
CA ALA A 147 17.41 -8.45 17.41
C ALA A 147 18.76 -7.88 17.86
N ARG A 148 19.17 -6.69 17.39
CA ARG A 148 20.39 -5.99 17.85
C ARG A 148 20.33 -5.60 19.32
N PHE A 149 19.13 -5.57 19.91
CA PHE A 149 18.86 -5.33 21.33
C PHE A 149 18.50 -6.60 22.09
N GLY A 150 18.64 -7.79 21.48
CA GLY A 150 18.27 -9.09 22.07
C GLY A 150 16.79 -9.43 21.99
N LEU A 151 15.99 -8.66 21.26
CA LEU A 151 14.56 -8.87 21.10
C LEU A 151 14.24 -9.71 19.85
N HIS A 152 14.31 -11.03 20.03
CA HIS A 152 13.98 -12.04 19.01
C HIS A 152 12.47 -12.30 18.83
N PRO A 153 12.03 -12.96 17.72
CA PRO A 153 10.62 -13.22 17.40
C PRO A 153 9.77 -13.76 18.57
N ARG A 154 10.33 -14.67 19.37
CA ARG A 154 9.67 -15.24 20.57
C ARG A 154 9.18 -14.19 21.58
N HIS A 155 9.86 -13.06 21.71
CA HIS A 155 9.49 -11.97 22.61
C HIS A 155 8.37 -11.10 22.05
N LEU A 156 8.15 -11.14 20.74
CA LEU A 156 7.19 -10.30 20.01
C LEU A 156 5.80 -10.93 19.92
N ARG A 157 5.63 -12.17 20.41
CA ARG A 157 4.31 -12.84 20.52
C ARG A 157 3.29 -12.00 21.30
N ALA A 158 3.74 -11.31 22.34
CA ALA A 158 2.88 -10.43 23.13
C ALA A 158 2.37 -9.24 22.29
N VAL A 159 3.24 -8.68 21.44
CA VAL A 159 2.88 -7.61 20.50
C VAL A 159 1.84 -8.12 19.50
N LYS A 160 2.06 -9.30 18.90
CA LYS A 160 1.10 -9.93 17.97
C LYS A 160 -0.28 -10.11 18.60
N ALA A 161 -0.34 -10.62 19.83
CA ALA A 161 -1.60 -10.83 20.53
C ALA A 161 -2.34 -9.51 20.82
N VAL A 162 -1.62 -8.40 21.03
CA VAL A 162 -2.23 -7.06 21.16
C VAL A 162 -2.83 -6.63 19.82
N VAL A 163 -2.08 -6.76 18.73
CA VAL A 163 -2.55 -6.39 17.38
C VAL A 163 -3.80 -7.19 16.97
N GLU A 164 -3.87 -8.49 17.29
CA GLU A 164 -5.06 -9.30 17.03
C GLU A 164 -6.29 -8.82 17.79
N ARG A 165 -6.12 -8.41 19.05
CA ARG A 165 -7.21 -7.82 19.83
C ARG A 165 -7.64 -6.47 19.26
N GLU A 166 -6.71 -5.63 18.85
CA GLU A 166 -6.99 -4.34 18.20
C GLU A 166 -7.76 -4.54 16.90
N ALA A 167 -7.34 -5.49 16.06
CA ALA A 167 -8.07 -5.85 14.83
C ALA A 167 -9.50 -6.31 15.13
N GLY A 168 -9.70 -7.13 16.17
CA GLY A 168 -11.04 -7.55 16.61
C GLY A 168 -11.93 -6.39 17.07
N LEU A 169 -11.36 -5.36 17.72
CA LEU A 169 -12.12 -4.15 18.09
C LEU A 169 -12.55 -3.35 16.85
N VAL A 170 -11.66 -3.21 15.87
CA VAL A 170 -11.98 -2.56 14.59
C VAL A 170 -13.09 -3.34 13.88
N GLU A 171 -12.97 -4.67 13.79
CA GLU A 171 -13.99 -5.54 13.18
C GLU A 171 -15.35 -5.36 13.85
N GLN A 172 -15.41 -5.39 15.19
CA GLN A 172 -16.65 -5.19 15.93
C GLN A 172 -17.30 -3.83 15.66
N ALA A 173 -16.49 -2.78 15.49
CA ALA A 173 -16.99 -1.44 15.23
C ALA A 173 -17.54 -1.27 13.80
N VAL A 174 -16.92 -1.90 12.80
CA VAL A 174 -17.33 -1.77 11.38
C VAL A 174 -18.38 -2.80 10.96
N ALA A 175 -18.52 -3.92 11.67
CA ALA A 175 -19.45 -5.00 11.34
C ALA A 175 -20.93 -4.53 11.15
N PRO A 176 -21.49 -3.62 11.98
CA PRO A 176 -22.84 -3.10 11.76
C PRO A 176 -23.01 -2.34 10.44
N LEU A 177 -21.98 -1.59 10.01
CA LEU A 177 -22.00 -0.82 8.75
C LEU A 177 -22.05 -1.77 7.55
N LEU A 178 -21.23 -2.81 7.57
CA LEU A 178 -21.16 -3.83 6.52
C LEU A 178 -22.49 -4.62 6.41
N ARG A 179 -23.18 -4.88 7.52
CA ARG A 179 -24.47 -5.60 7.54
C ARG A 179 -25.60 -4.83 6.87
N ARG A 180 -25.57 -3.51 6.87
CA ARG A 180 -26.65 -2.65 6.33
C ARG A 180 -26.78 -2.72 4.80
N ARG A 181 -25.74 -3.20 4.08
CA ARG A 181 -25.72 -3.39 2.60
C ARG A 181 -26.19 -2.17 1.80
N ALA A 182 -25.97 -0.95 2.31
CA ALA A 182 -26.26 0.27 1.58
C ALA A 182 -25.16 0.56 0.53
N PRO A 183 -25.46 1.27 -0.57
CA PRO A 183 -24.42 1.82 -1.44
C PRO A 183 -23.39 2.62 -0.62
N GLY A 184 -22.10 2.38 -0.83
CA GLY A 184 -21.01 3.03 -0.08
C GLY A 184 -20.72 2.46 1.32
N ALA A 185 -21.41 1.40 1.76
CA ALA A 185 -21.17 0.81 3.09
C ALA A 185 -19.75 0.27 3.29
N ILE A 186 -19.11 -0.22 2.22
CA ILE A 186 -17.71 -0.70 2.25
C ILE A 186 -16.75 0.47 2.45
N ASP A 187 -16.94 1.55 1.68
CA ASP A 187 -16.10 2.75 1.79
C ASP A 187 -16.22 3.38 3.17
N GLN A 188 -17.46 3.50 3.67
CA GLN A 188 -17.74 4.02 5.00
C GLN A 188 -17.12 3.14 6.10
N ALA A 189 -17.24 1.81 5.99
CA ALA A 189 -16.60 0.87 6.91
C ALA A 189 -15.07 0.99 6.86
N GLY A 190 -14.49 1.16 5.67
CA GLY A 190 -13.05 1.35 5.48
C GLY A 190 -12.55 2.67 6.07
N GLU A 191 -13.28 3.77 5.90
CA GLU A 191 -12.98 5.06 6.52
C GLU A 191 -13.04 4.98 8.04
N THR A 192 -14.13 4.42 8.59
CA THR A 192 -14.29 4.22 10.03
C THR A 192 -13.19 3.32 10.59
N GLY A 193 -12.86 2.23 9.90
CA GLY A 193 -11.78 1.32 10.30
C GLY A 193 -10.41 2.01 10.34
N ARG A 194 -10.10 2.85 9.34
CA ARG A 194 -8.86 3.66 9.32
C ARG A 194 -8.83 4.68 10.45
N GLU A 195 -9.92 5.36 10.72
CA GLU A 195 -10.02 6.33 11.82
C GLU A 195 -9.75 5.65 13.18
N ILE A 196 -10.42 4.53 13.46
CA ILE A 196 -10.24 3.77 14.70
C ILE A 196 -8.78 3.28 14.80
N SER A 197 -8.23 2.72 13.73
CA SER A 197 -6.84 2.24 13.71
C SER A 197 -5.84 3.36 14.02
N GLY A 198 -6.04 4.54 13.44
CA GLY A 198 -5.20 5.72 13.72
C GLY A 198 -5.31 6.19 15.17
N LEU A 199 -6.48 6.11 15.79
CA LEU A 199 -6.68 6.43 17.22
C LEU A 199 -6.00 5.40 18.12
N LEU A 200 -6.13 4.10 17.81
CA LEU A 200 -5.47 3.02 18.55
C LEU A 200 -3.94 3.16 18.51
N GLN A 201 -3.35 3.44 17.34
CA GLN A 201 -1.91 3.67 17.21
C GLN A 201 -1.42 4.88 18.04
N LYS A 202 -2.18 5.98 18.06
CA LYS A 202 -1.88 7.16 18.90
C LYS A 202 -1.94 6.80 20.39
N LEU A 203 -2.95 6.04 20.81
CA LEU A 203 -3.11 5.57 22.19
C LEU A 203 -1.96 4.66 22.60
N HIS A 204 -1.62 3.65 21.78
CA HIS A 204 -0.51 2.73 22.01
C HIS A 204 0.80 3.48 22.20
N SER A 205 1.09 4.43 21.31
CA SER A 205 2.29 5.25 21.36
C SER A 205 2.34 6.11 22.64
N ALA A 206 1.21 6.65 23.09
CA ALA A 206 1.14 7.44 24.32
C ALA A 206 1.35 6.57 25.57
N LEU A 207 0.70 5.42 25.65
CA LEU A 207 0.84 4.47 26.76
C LEU A 207 2.26 3.94 26.85
N LEU A 208 2.85 3.51 25.73
CA LEU A 208 4.23 3.01 25.68
C LEU A 208 5.22 4.09 26.15
N ARG A 209 5.09 5.33 25.67
CA ARG A 209 5.94 6.44 26.14
C ARG A 209 5.81 6.68 27.65
N GLY A 210 4.61 6.55 28.21
CA GLY A 210 4.36 6.65 29.65
C GLY A 210 5.00 5.51 30.44
N SER A 211 4.84 4.27 29.98
CA SER A 211 5.43 3.09 30.62
C SER A 211 6.96 3.10 30.58
N VAL A 212 7.56 3.44 29.44
CA VAL A 212 9.03 3.52 29.29
C VAL A 212 9.62 4.62 30.19
N ARG A 213 8.94 5.76 30.31
CA ARG A 213 9.31 6.81 31.28
C ARG A 213 9.36 6.26 32.71
N GLY A 214 8.33 5.52 33.11
CA GLY A 214 8.30 4.82 34.40
C GLY A 214 9.45 3.83 34.60
N VAL A 215 9.80 3.04 33.59
CA VAL A 215 10.96 2.11 33.64
C VAL A 215 12.28 2.87 33.79
N LEU A 216 12.42 4.02 33.13
CA LEU A 216 13.62 4.86 33.19
C LEU A 216 13.64 5.80 34.42
N GLY A 217 12.65 5.74 35.30
CA GLY A 217 12.55 6.58 36.49
C GLY A 217 12.42 8.07 36.20
N ARG A 218 11.82 8.45 35.06
CA ARG A 218 11.59 9.85 34.65
C ARG A 218 10.12 10.17 34.47
#